data_AF-A0A2E8Z473-F1
#
_entry.id   AF-A0A2E8Z473-F1
#
_cell.length_a   1.000
_cell.length_b   1.000
_cell.length_c   1.000
_cell.angle_alpha   90.00
_cell.angle_beta   90.00
_cell.angle_gamma   90.00
#
_symmetry.space_group_name_H-M   'P 1'
#
loop_
_entity.id
_entity.type
_entity.pdbx_description
1 polymer ?
#
loop_
_entity_poly.entity_id
_entity_poly.type
_entity_poly.pdbx_seq_one_letter_code
_entity_poly.pdbx_strand_id
1 'polypeptide(L)' 'MAACPTPDKQRHRTFEAALKARDSLEQSRGIDLALRPYRCKCGAWHIGHRDKRGLRYMRRRTNR' A
#
# COMPACT_ATOMS: atom_id res chain seq x y z
N MET A 1 -5.54 -14.89 -12.96
CA MET A 1 -4.94 -13.82 -12.14
C MET A 1 -5.77 -13.65 -10.87
N ALA A 2 -5.18 -13.79 -9.69
CA ALA A 2 -5.94 -13.68 -8.44
C ALA A 2 -6.43 -12.23 -8.23
N ALA A 3 -7.70 -12.06 -7.86
CA ALA A 3 -8.25 -10.75 -7.51
C ALA A 3 -7.40 -10.11 -6.41
N CYS A 4 -7.04 -8.82 -6.59
CA CYS A 4 -6.26 -8.10 -5.61
C CYS A 4 -7.03 -8.07 -4.28
N PRO A 5 -6.42 -8.49 -3.15
CA PRO A 5 -7.07 -8.41 -1.85
C PRO A 5 -7.31 -6.95 -1.42
N THR A 6 -6.71 -5.98 -2.12
CA THR A 6 -6.88 -4.55 -1.89
C THR A 6 -7.17 -3.81 -3.20
N PRO A 7 -8.39 -3.94 -3.74
CA PRO A 7 -8.73 -3.32 -5.02
C PRO A 7 -8.68 -1.79 -4.97
N ASP A 8 -8.99 -1.21 -3.81
CA ASP A 8 -8.99 0.23 -3.51
C ASP A 8 -7.59 0.84 -3.34
N LYS A 9 -6.58 0.01 -3.05
CA LYS A 9 -5.21 0.50 -2.92
C LYS A 9 -4.60 0.75 -4.29
N GLN A 10 -3.88 1.87 -4.41
CA GLN A 10 -3.15 2.23 -5.60
C GLN A 10 -2.20 1.09 -6.01
N ARG A 11 -2.26 0.73 -7.30
CA ARG A 11 -1.48 -0.36 -7.89
C ARG A 11 -0.32 0.27 -8.64
N HIS A 12 0.89 -0.13 -8.30
CA HIS A 12 2.09 0.30 -8.99
C HIS A 12 2.64 -0.85 -9.82
N ARG A 13 2.96 -0.58 -11.09
CA ARG A 13 3.48 -1.60 -12.01
C ARG A 13 4.92 -1.99 -11.70
N THR A 14 5.70 -1.04 -11.16
CA THR A 14 7.11 -1.22 -10.80
C THR A 14 7.35 -0.90 -9.34
N PHE A 15 8.44 -1.44 -8.79
CA PHE A 15 8.87 -1.15 -7.42
C PHE A 15 9.22 0.34 -7.23
N GLU A 16 9.88 0.93 -8.23
CA GLU A 16 10.25 2.35 -8.23
C GLU A 16 9.03 3.28 -8.20
N ALA A 17 7.97 2.95 -8.93
CA ALA A 17 6.73 3.72 -8.88
C ALA A 17 6.09 3.67 -7.48
N ALA A 18 6.19 2.53 -6.79
CA ALA A 18 5.72 2.40 -5.41
C ALA A 18 6.62 3.17 -4.42
N LEU A 19 7.93 3.23 -4.65
CA LEU A 19 8.84 4.05 -3.83
C LEU A 19 8.57 5.55 -4.00
N LYS A 20 8.41 6.03 -5.25
CA LYS A 20 8.07 7.44 -5.51
C LYS A 20 6.76 7.83 -4.84
N ALA A 21 5.75 6.97 -4.93
CA ALA A 21 4.46 7.24 -4.28
C ALA A 21 4.56 7.19 -2.75
N ARG A 22 5.41 6.32 -2.16
CA ARG A 22 5.70 6.33 -0.71
C ARG A 22 6.31 7.67 -0.31
N ASP A 23 7.35 8.09 -1.03
CA ASP A 23 8.08 9.32 -0.77
C ASP A 23 7.16 10.56 -0.87
N SER A 24 6.32 10.62 -1.91
CA SER A 24 5.30 11.68 -2.04
C SER A 24 4.29 11.70 -0.87
N LEU A 25 3.90 10.52 -0.35
CA LEU A 25 3.00 10.44 0.80
C LEU A 25 3.68 10.89 2.11
N GLU A 26 4.94 10.53 2.31
CA GLU A 26 5.74 10.95 3.47
C GLU A 26 5.97 12.47 3.45
N GLN A 27 6.34 13.03 2.28
CA GLN A 27 6.47 14.47 2.09
C GLN A 27 5.15 15.21 2.31
N SER A 28 4.04 14.70 1.76
CA SER A 28 2.73 15.35 1.91
C SER A 28 2.20 15.35 3.35
N ARG A 29 2.57 14.34 4.14
CA ARG A 29 2.10 14.22 5.54
C ARG A 29 3.09 14.81 6.55
N GLY A 30 4.34 15.05 6.14
CA GLY A 30 5.39 15.58 7.01
C GLY A 30 5.77 14.65 8.16
N ILE A 31 5.45 13.36 8.06
CA ILE A 31 5.72 12.35 9.10
C ILE A 31 6.24 11.07 8.46
N ASP A 32 7.19 10.40 9.14
CA ASP A 32 7.61 9.05 8.76
C ASP A 32 6.44 8.10 9.04
N LEU A 33 5.79 7.64 7.96
CA LEU A 33 4.66 6.73 8.06
C LEU A 33 5.13 5.27 8.15
N ALA A 34 6.43 4.98 8.21
CA ALA A 34 6.99 3.62 8.13
C ALA A 34 6.36 2.78 7.00
N LEU A 35 6.00 3.42 5.89
CA LEU A 35 5.35 2.78 4.75
C LEU A 35 6.41 2.03 3.93
N ARG A 36 6.09 0.80 3.54
CA ARG A 36 6.95 -0.03 2.70
C ARG A 36 6.20 -0.56 1.48
N PRO A 37 6.83 -0.49 0.30
CA PRO A 37 6.34 -1.20 -0.87
C PRO A 37 6.41 -2.73 -0.66
N TYR A 38 5.36 -3.44 -1.05
CA TYR A 38 5.28 -4.90 -1.02
C TYR A 38 4.67 -5.44 -2.32
N ARG A 39 5.14 -6.62 -2.75
CA ARG A 39 4.59 -7.31 -3.93
C ARG A 39 3.32 -8.05 -3.53
N CYS A 40 2.23 -7.76 -4.20
CA CYS A 40 0.94 -8.38 -3.93
C CYS A 40 0.71 -9.60 -4.84
N LYS A 41 -0.17 -10.52 -4.40
CA LYS A 41 -0.60 -11.70 -5.18
C LYS A 41 -1.27 -11.37 -6.52
N CYS A 42 -1.74 -10.13 -6.71
CA CYS A 42 -2.27 -9.66 -8.00
C CYS A 42 -1.19 -9.34 -9.03
N GLY A 43 0.09 -9.39 -8.66
CA GLY A 43 1.22 -9.04 -9.53
C GLY A 43 1.64 -7.57 -9.49
N ALA A 44 0.90 -6.70 -8.80
CA ALA A 44 1.24 -5.29 -8.61
C ALA A 44 2.00 -5.02 -7.31
N TRP A 45 2.68 -3.87 -7.26
CA TRP A 45 3.28 -3.31 -6.06
C TRP A 45 2.29 -2.39 -5.35
N HIS A 46 2.21 -2.53 -4.03
CA HIS A 46 1.37 -1.71 -3.16
C HIS A 46 2.21 -1.15 -2.02
N ILE A 47 1.74 -0.08 -1.39
CA ILE A 47 2.41 0.58 -0.27
C ILE A 47 1.58 0.35 1.00
N GLY A 48 2.23 0.02 2.11
CA GLY A 48 1.56 -0.15 3.41
C GLY A 48 2.54 -0.25 4.57
N HIS A 49 2.03 -0.20 5.80
CA HIS A 49 2.87 -0.30 6.99
C HIS A 49 3.48 -1.70 7.14
N ARG A 50 4.77 -1.77 7.54
CA ARG A 50 5.51 -3.03 7.76
C ARG A 50 4.97 -3.87 8.92
N ASP A 51 4.18 -3.28 9.82
CA ASP A 51 3.55 -3.99 10.92
C ASP A 51 2.63 -5.07 10.33
N LYS A 52 2.70 -6.31 10.84
CA LYS A 52 1.82 -7.44 10.45
C LYS A 52 0.31 -7.11 10.56
N ARG A 53 -0.04 -5.92 11.07
CA ARG A 53 -1.37 -5.29 11.11
C ARG A 53 -1.73 -4.41 9.90
N GLY A 54 -0.85 -4.19 8.92
CA GLY A 54 -1.20 -3.55 7.62
C GLY A 54 -2.24 -4.35 6.82
N LEU A 55 -2.38 -5.64 7.13
CA LEU A 55 -3.49 -6.51 6.72
C LEU A 55 -4.79 -6.26 7.52
N ARG A 56 -4.71 -5.82 8.79
CA ARG A 56 -5.90 -5.49 9.60
C ARG A 56 -6.58 -4.18 9.18
N TYR A 57 -5.85 -3.25 8.58
CA TYR A 57 -6.45 -2.05 7.99
C TYR A 57 -7.37 -2.35 6.78
N MET A 58 -7.33 -3.58 6.24
CA MET A 58 -8.17 -4.01 5.11
C MET A 58 -9.59 -4.43 5.51
N ARG A 59 -9.91 -4.55 6.81
CA ARG A 59 -11.23 -5.02 7.30
C ARG A 59 -12.13 -3.95 7.91
N ARG A 60 -11.69 -2.69 7.97
CA ARG A 60 -12.36 -1.65 8.79
C ARG A 60 -12.84 -0.42 8.00
N ARG A 61 -12.96 -0.51 6.67
CA ARG A 61 -13.51 0.57 5.83
C ARG A 61 -14.64 0.08 4.93
N THR A 62 -15.57 -0.66 5.53
CA THR A 62 -16.83 -1.10 4.89
C THR A 62 -18.02 -0.93 5.85
N ASN A 63 -17.95 0.06 6.75
CA ASN A 63 -19.14 0.49 7.48
C ASN A 63 -18.96 1.90 8.05
N ARG A 64 -19.19 2.92 7.21
CA ARG A 64 -20.01 4.08 7.56
C ARG A 64 -20.30 4.91 6.32
#